data_AF-A0A7L9BLG0-F1
#
_entry.id   AF-A0A7L9BLG0-F1
#
_cell.length_a   1.000
_cell.length_b   1.000
_cell.length_c   1.000
_cell.angle_alpha   90.00
_cell.angle_beta   90.00
_cell.angle_gamma   90.00
#
_symmetry.space_group_name_H-M   'P 1'
#
loop_
_entity.id
_entity.type
_entity.pdbx_description
1 polymer ?
#
loop_
_entity_poly.entity_id
_entity_poly.type
_entity_poly.pdbx_seq_one_letter_code
_entity_poly.pdbx_strand_id
1 'polypeptide(L)'
;MNLEFEIYAEQLKSYLYRLTANKEDAEDLLHDTFIKAHEKIETFKGNSSLKTWVFSIATNLAKDNQRVKNRWDLDVQDKCKNAAVENPKVAERIVLSFNSQSDLHFELKEHINYCFTCVAKNLTLEKQIAIILKEIYDFKRTEIAKILNVTEGVVKHLLHDGRKELQLKYENRCALINKTGVCYQCAELNDYLQTEKNSTEKISKLGLSRDKSPEENLKLRFQIINQINPLHSNGADLEDTIMQILRETIIDR
;
A
#
# COMPACT_ATOMS: atom_id res chain seq x y z
N MET A 1 -0.84 8.56 -31.45
CA MET A 1 -2.20 8.93 -30.99
C MET A 1 -2.11 8.93 -29.48
N ASN A 2 -1.88 10.11 -28.86
CA ASN A 2 -1.81 10.17 -27.39
C ASN A 2 -3.23 9.98 -26.87
N LEU A 3 -3.47 8.85 -26.22
CA LEU A 3 -4.77 8.52 -25.69
C LEU A 3 -4.98 9.34 -24.41
N GLU A 4 -6.08 10.10 -24.33
CA GLU A 4 -6.37 11.04 -23.23
C GLU A 4 -6.30 10.40 -21.83
N PHE A 5 -6.39 9.08 -21.74
CA PHE A 5 -6.28 8.36 -20.48
C PHE A 5 -4.85 8.01 -20.04
N GLU A 6 -3.85 8.09 -20.92
CA GLU A 6 -2.44 7.80 -20.56
C GLU A 6 -1.89 8.82 -19.56
N ILE A 7 -2.51 10.01 -19.46
CA ILE A 7 -2.19 11.01 -18.44
C ILE A 7 -2.38 10.46 -17.01
N TYR A 8 -3.14 9.37 -16.83
CA TYR A 8 -3.36 8.73 -15.54
C TYR A 8 -2.36 7.59 -15.27
N ALA A 9 -1.39 7.32 -16.15
CA ALA A 9 -0.49 6.18 -16.06
C ALA A 9 0.25 6.09 -14.73
N GLU A 10 0.87 7.19 -14.29
CA GLU A 10 1.62 7.21 -13.03
C GLU A 10 0.71 6.90 -11.83
N GLN A 11 -0.47 7.52 -11.78
CA GLN A 11 -1.42 7.33 -10.69
C GLN A 11 -2.03 5.91 -10.70
N LEU A 12 -2.31 5.35 -11.88
CA LEU A 12 -2.81 3.98 -12.05
C LEU A 12 -1.75 2.96 -11.65
N LYS A 13 -0.51 3.11 -12.10
CA LYS A 13 0.59 2.22 -11.75
C LYS A 13 0.83 2.20 -10.25
N SER A 14 0.84 3.39 -9.64
CA SER A 14 0.92 3.55 -8.19
C SER A 14 -0.23 2.84 -7.46
N TYR A 15 -1.46 3.01 -7.95
CA TYR A 15 -2.66 2.38 -7.39
C TYR A 15 -2.57 0.84 -7.47
N LEU A 16 -2.21 0.33 -8.65
CA LEU A 16 -2.04 -1.09 -8.91
C LEU A 16 -0.94 -1.68 -8.03
N TYR A 17 0.19 -0.98 -7.87
CA TYR A 17 1.26 -1.41 -6.97
C TYR A 17 0.78 -1.53 -5.51
N ARG A 18 0.02 -0.55 -5.00
CA ARG A 18 -0.53 -0.62 -3.63
C ARG A 18 -1.53 -1.78 -3.45
N LEU A 19 -2.15 -2.26 -4.52
CA LEU A 19 -3.03 -3.43 -4.50
C LEU A 19 -2.26 -4.75 -4.57
N THR A 20 -1.35 -4.86 -5.54
CA THR A 20 -0.62 -6.10 -5.83
C THR A 20 0.53 -6.34 -4.87
N ALA A 21 1.12 -5.27 -4.36
CA ALA A 21 2.42 -5.19 -3.70
C ALA A 21 3.59 -5.62 -4.61
N ASN A 22 3.39 -5.71 -5.93
CA ASN A 22 4.37 -6.20 -6.90
C ASN A 22 4.49 -5.24 -8.08
N LYS A 23 5.70 -4.70 -8.33
CA LYS A 23 5.98 -3.77 -9.43
C LYS A 23 5.72 -4.39 -10.81
N GLU A 24 6.05 -5.66 -11.02
CA GLU A 24 5.84 -6.36 -12.31
C GLU A 24 4.35 -6.55 -12.57
N ASP A 25 3.60 -7.10 -11.61
CA ASP A 25 2.14 -7.23 -11.73
C ASP A 25 1.48 -5.86 -11.97
N ALA A 26 1.98 -4.80 -11.33
CA ALA A 26 1.42 -3.46 -11.50
C ALA A 26 1.68 -2.90 -12.90
N GLU A 27 2.84 -3.20 -13.50
CA GLU A 27 3.18 -2.81 -14.88
C GLU A 27 2.34 -3.57 -15.89
N ASP A 28 2.24 -4.89 -15.75
CA ASP A 28 1.43 -5.74 -16.63
C ASP A 28 -0.04 -5.33 -16.58
N LEU A 29 -0.58 -5.12 -15.39
CA LEU A 29 -1.96 -4.65 -15.21
C LEU A 29 -2.19 -3.25 -15.80
N LEU A 30 -1.19 -2.36 -15.72
CA LEU A 30 -1.29 -1.03 -16.34
C LEU A 30 -1.36 -1.16 -17.87
N HIS A 31 -0.48 -1.99 -18.45
CA HIS A 31 -0.45 -2.24 -19.87
C HIS A 31 -1.77 -2.84 -20.37
N ASP A 32 -2.24 -3.91 -19.73
CA ASP A 32 -3.52 -4.54 -20.02
C ASP A 32 -4.70 -3.57 -19.85
N THR A 33 -4.63 -2.67 -18.87
CA THR A 33 -5.64 -1.62 -18.67
C THR A 33 -5.71 -0.72 -19.89
N PHE A 34 -4.58 -0.26 -20.42
CA PHE A 34 -4.55 0.63 -21.57
C PHE A 34 -4.94 -0.05 -22.87
N ILE A 35 -4.55 -1.31 -23.08
CA ILE A 35 -5.07 -2.12 -24.20
C ILE A 35 -6.59 -2.17 -24.12
N LYS A 36 -7.16 -2.58 -22.97
CA LYS A 36 -8.61 -2.70 -22.82
C LYS A 36 -9.33 -1.37 -22.88
N ALA A 37 -8.72 -0.28 -22.38
CA ALA A 37 -9.28 1.05 -22.48
C ALA A 37 -9.32 1.52 -23.93
N HIS A 38 -8.25 1.28 -24.71
CA HIS A 38 -8.22 1.57 -26.14
C HIS A 38 -9.29 0.79 -26.91
N GLU A 39 -9.38 -0.53 -26.71
CA GLU A 39 -10.39 -1.38 -27.35
C GLU A 39 -11.83 -0.96 -27.04
N LYS A 40 -12.06 -0.37 -25.86
CA LYS A 40 -13.40 -0.04 -25.36
C LYS A 40 -13.71 1.45 -25.39
N ILE A 41 -12.84 2.31 -25.92
CA ILE A 41 -13.01 3.77 -25.82
C ILE A 41 -14.33 4.23 -26.46
N GLU A 42 -14.73 3.63 -27.58
CA GLU A 42 -16.00 3.91 -28.26
C GLU A 42 -17.23 3.54 -27.43
N THR A 43 -17.07 2.71 -26.39
CA THR A 43 -18.15 2.33 -25.47
C THR A 43 -18.28 3.29 -24.29
N PHE A 44 -17.36 4.24 -24.13
CA PHE A 44 -17.41 5.21 -23.04
C PHE A 44 -18.52 6.24 -23.27
N LYS A 45 -19.62 6.10 -22.53
CA LYS A 45 -20.81 6.94 -22.67
C LYS A 45 -20.79 8.25 -21.86
N GLY A 46 -19.68 8.61 -21.22
CA GLY A 46 -19.61 9.83 -20.39
C GLY A 46 -20.42 9.80 -19.08
N ASN A 47 -20.92 8.64 -18.66
CA ASN A 47 -21.68 8.48 -17.40
C ASN A 47 -20.80 8.60 -16.14
N SER A 48 -19.49 8.72 -16.29
CA SER A 48 -18.49 9.02 -15.26
C SER A 48 -17.39 9.87 -15.87
N SER A 49 -16.43 10.33 -15.06
CA SER A 49 -15.20 10.89 -15.62
C SER A 49 -14.41 9.79 -16.35
N LEU A 50 -13.53 10.20 -17.28
CA LEU A 50 -12.61 9.29 -17.95
C LEU A 50 -11.70 8.59 -16.94
N LYS A 51 -11.20 9.33 -15.93
CA LYS A 51 -10.42 8.78 -14.81
C LYS A 51 -11.17 7.65 -14.10
N THR A 52 -12.42 7.89 -13.68
CA THR A 52 -13.23 6.86 -13.02
C THR A 52 -13.38 5.62 -13.91
N TRP A 53 -13.65 5.82 -15.20
CA TRP A 53 -13.86 4.73 -16.14
C TRP A 53 -12.62 3.84 -16.32
N VAL A 54 -11.44 4.43 -16.49
CA VAL A 54 -10.19 3.67 -16.63
C VAL A 54 -9.80 2.98 -15.32
N PHE A 55 -10.03 3.62 -14.17
CA PHE A 55 -9.84 2.96 -12.87
C PHE A 55 -10.81 1.78 -12.66
N SER A 56 -12.03 1.82 -13.22
CA SER A 56 -12.92 0.65 -13.22
C SER A 56 -12.34 -0.52 -14.01
N ILE A 57 -11.73 -0.26 -15.18
CA ILE A 57 -11.08 -1.28 -15.99
C ILE A 57 -9.89 -1.89 -15.21
N ALA A 58 -8.99 -1.04 -14.73
CA ALA A 58 -7.81 -1.45 -13.97
C ALA A 58 -8.18 -2.26 -12.71
N THR A 59 -9.21 -1.81 -11.98
CA THR A 59 -9.65 -2.48 -10.76
C THR A 59 -10.24 -3.86 -11.04
N ASN A 60 -10.97 -4.04 -12.14
CA ASN A 60 -11.47 -5.36 -12.52
C ASN A 60 -10.33 -6.33 -12.87
N LEU A 61 -9.34 -5.87 -13.65
CA LEU A 61 -8.15 -6.68 -13.97
C LEU A 61 -7.36 -7.03 -12.71
N ALA A 62 -7.14 -6.05 -11.83
CA ALA A 62 -6.46 -6.26 -10.56
C ALA A 62 -7.24 -7.24 -9.67
N LYS A 63 -8.58 -7.18 -9.65
CA LYS A 63 -9.38 -8.14 -8.88
C LYS A 63 -9.18 -9.57 -9.35
N ASP A 64 -9.18 -9.80 -10.66
CA ASP A 64 -8.98 -11.12 -11.22
C ASP A 64 -7.54 -11.64 -10.97
N ASN A 65 -6.53 -10.77 -11.12
CA ASN A 65 -5.14 -11.08 -10.76
C ASN A 65 -4.97 -11.44 -9.27
N GLN A 66 -5.70 -10.76 -8.38
CA GLN A 66 -5.56 -10.94 -6.92
C GLN A 66 -6.43 -12.07 -6.37
N ARG A 67 -7.51 -12.48 -7.04
CA ARG A 67 -8.39 -13.58 -6.59
C ARG A 67 -7.69 -14.93 -6.51
N VAL A 68 -6.71 -15.16 -7.37
CA VAL A 68 -5.91 -16.40 -7.39
C VAL A 68 -4.72 -16.35 -6.43
N LYS A 69 -4.48 -15.22 -5.77
CA LYS A 69 -3.36 -15.01 -4.85
C LYS A 69 -3.83 -15.05 -3.40
N ASN A 70 -3.03 -15.68 -2.54
CA ASN A 70 -3.31 -15.70 -1.11
C ASN A 70 -3.24 -14.29 -0.52
N ARG A 71 -4.21 -13.98 0.36
CA ARG A 71 -4.17 -12.77 1.18
C ARG A 71 -3.09 -12.92 2.25
N TRP A 72 -2.58 -11.79 2.72
CA TRP A 72 -1.45 -11.80 3.65
C TRP A 72 -1.96 -11.97 5.07
N ASP A 73 -1.37 -12.92 5.79
CA ASP A 73 -1.60 -13.06 7.22
C ASP A 73 -1.05 -11.85 7.97
N LEU A 74 -1.57 -11.63 9.18
CA LEU A 74 -1.15 -10.50 9.99
C LEU A 74 0.32 -10.56 10.34
N ASP A 75 0.87 -11.75 10.55
CA ASP A 75 2.25 -12.05 10.98
C ASP A 75 3.24 -12.22 9.81
N VAL A 76 2.88 -11.81 8.57
CA VAL A 76 3.76 -11.96 7.39
C VAL A 76 5.14 -11.34 7.58
N GLN A 77 5.22 -10.23 8.33
CA GLN A 77 6.49 -9.57 8.67
C GLN A 77 7.39 -10.43 9.54
N ASP A 78 6.81 -11.15 10.48
CA ASP A 78 7.53 -12.02 11.41
C ASP A 78 8.08 -13.23 10.66
N LYS A 79 7.32 -13.74 9.68
CA LYS A 79 7.78 -14.79 8.75
C LYS A 79 8.94 -14.31 7.88
N CYS A 80 8.86 -13.10 7.33
CA CYS A 80 9.95 -12.50 6.55
C CYS A 80 11.23 -12.35 7.36
N LYS A 81 11.15 -11.92 8.63
CA LYS A 81 12.30 -11.90 9.53
C LYS A 81 12.92 -13.29 9.65
N ASN A 82 12.12 -14.31 9.96
CA ASN A 82 12.64 -15.66 10.16
C ASN A 82 13.33 -16.17 8.89
N ALA A 83 12.74 -15.92 7.71
CA ALA A 83 13.37 -16.25 6.43
C ALA A 83 14.72 -15.54 6.21
N ALA A 84 14.83 -14.26 6.60
CA ALA A 84 16.10 -13.53 6.52
C ALA A 84 17.16 -14.05 7.50
N VAL A 85 16.76 -14.51 8.68
CA VAL A 85 17.66 -15.13 9.68
C VAL A 85 18.15 -16.50 9.19
N GLU A 86 17.26 -17.29 8.60
CA GLU A 86 17.55 -18.66 8.13
C GLU A 86 18.32 -18.68 6.80
N ASN A 87 18.19 -17.64 5.97
CA ASN A 87 18.79 -17.57 4.65
C ASN A 87 19.63 -16.29 4.44
N PRO A 88 20.98 -16.39 4.48
CA PRO A 88 21.87 -15.25 4.26
C PRO A 88 21.65 -14.50 2.94
N LYS A 89 21.17 -15.17 1.89
CA LYS A 89 20.87 -14.52 0.60
C LYS A 89 19.68 -13.57 0.70
N VAL A 90 18.69 -13.90 1.54
CA VAL A 90 17.54 -13.02 1.80
C VAL A 90 18.00 -11.78 2.56
N ALA A 91 18.84 -11.96 3.59
CA ALA A 91 19.44 -10.84 4.31
C ALA A 91 20.29 -9.94 3.39
N GLU A 92 21.10 -10.54 2.51
CA GLU A 92 21.92 -9.80 1.55
C GLU A 92 21.08 -8.95 0.59
N ARG A 93 19.97 -9.46 0.06
CA ARG A 93 19.04 -8.67 -0.78
C ARG A 93 18.53 -7.42 -0.06
N ILE A 94 18.14 -7.55 1.21
CA ILE A 94 17.66 -6.43 2.02
C ILE A 94 18.78 -5.41 2.23
N VAL A 95 19.98 -5.84 2.60
CA VAL A 95 21.13 -4.95 2.81
C VAL A 95 21.53 -4.22 1.52
N LEU A 96 21.57 -4.93 0.39
CA LEU A 96 21.90 -4.34 -0.91
C LEU A 96 20.87 -3.27 -1.33
N SER A 97 19.58 -3.55 -1.17
CA SER A 97 18.51 -2.59 -1.50
C SER A 97 18.47 -1.38 -0.56
N PHE A 98 18.87 -1.55 0.71
CA PHE A 98 19.06 -0.42 1.62
C PHE A 98 20.25 0.44 1.19
N ASN A 99 21.38 -0.18 0.85
CA ASN A 99 22.61 0.52 0.45
C ASN A 99 22.53 1.17 -0.93
N SER A 100 21.62 0.74 -1.81
CA SER A 100 21.43 1.33 -3.14
C SER A 100 20.64 2.64 -3.12
N GLN A 101 20.12 3.07 -1.97
CA GLN A 101 19.39 4.32 -1.83
C GLN A 101 20.34 5.52 -1.94
N SER A 102 20.03 6.48 -2.81
CA SER A 102 20.88 7.62 -3.14
C SER A 102 21.25 8.49 -1.93
N ASP A 103 20.34 8.58 -0.96
CA ASP A 103 20.51 9.43 0.22
C ASP A 103 20.84 8.64 1.51
N LEU A 104 21.04 7.32 1.44
CA LEU A 104 21.29 6.41 2.58
C LEU A 104 20.30 6.55 3.76
N HIS A 105 19.17 7.23 3.57
CA HIS A 105 18.30 7.63 4.66
C HIS A 105 16.88 7.15 4.41
N PHE A 106 16.61 5.89 4.72
CA PHE A 106 15.24 5.39 4.80
C PHE A 106 14.47 6.16 5.87
N GLU A 107 13.48 6.93 5.45
CA GLU A 107 12.73 7.78 6.36
C GLU A 107 11.54 7.06 6.98
N LEU A 108 11.16 7.47 8.19
CA LEU A 108 10.01 6.93 8.89
C LEU A 108 8.69 7.06 8.09
N LYS A 109 8.58 8.10 7.25
CA LYS A 109 7.42 8.28 6.34
C LYS A 109 7.35 7.17 5.29
N GLU A 110 8.48 6.68 4.83
CA GLU A 110 8.59 5.60 3.83
C GLU A 110 8.25 4.26 4.46
N HIS A 111 8.67 4.04 5.70
CA HIS A 111 8.20 2.91 6.49
C HIS A 111 6.67 2.94 6.65
N ILE A 112 6.07 4.08 6.95
CA ILE A 112 4.61 4.20 7.07
C ILE A 112 3.92 3.86 5.74
N ASN A 113 4.47 4.31 4.61
CA ASN A 113 3.98 3.99 3.27
C ASN A 113 4.00 2.48 3.00
N TYR A 114 5.17 1.87 3.15
CA TYR A 114 5.37 0.44 3.02
C TYR A 114 4.46 -0.36 3.98
N CYS A 115 4.38 0.06 5.24
CA CYS A 115 3.59 -0.59 6.27
C CYS A 115 2.11 -0.58 5.90
N PHE A 116 1.62 0.50 5.29
CA PHE A 116 0.27 0.55 4.75
C PHE A 116 0.07 -0.43 3.59
N THR A 117 0.98 -0.47 2.61
CA THR A 117 0.91 -1.44 1.50
C THR A 117 0.81 -2.88 2.04
N CYS A 118 1.58 -3.23 3.08
CA CYS A 118 1.53 -4.55 3.70
C CYS A 118 0.26 -4.79 4.52
N VAL A 119 -0.09 -3.88 5.44
CA VAL A 119 -1.22 -4.07 6.37
C VAL A 119 -2.55 -4.03 5.61
N ALA A 120 -2.67 -3.25 4.52
CA ALA A 120 -3.87 -3.23 3.70
C ALA A 120 -4.15 -4.57 2.99
N LYS A 121 -3.13 -5.42 2.77
CA LYS A 121 -3.30 -6.79 2.21
C LYS A 121 -4.02 -7.75 3.17
N ASN A 122 -4.12 -7.38 4.44
CA ASN A 122 -4.84 -8.15 5.46
C ASN A 122 -6.36 -7.88 5.46
N LEU A 123 -6.81 -6.88 4.71
CA LEU A 123 -8.23 -6.63 4.49
C LEU A 123 -8.75 -7.59 3.40
N THR A 124 -10.07 -7.75 3.33
CA THR A 124 -10.69 -8.29 2.11
C THR A 124 -10.35 -7.39 0.92
N LEU A 125 -10.33 -7.96 -0.28
CA LEU A 125 -9.90 -7.25 -1.48
C LEU A 125 -10.76 -6.00 -1.74
N GLU A 126 -12.08 -6.09 -1.56
CA GLU A 126 -13.00 -4.98 -1.73
C GLU A 126 -12.77 -3.86 -0.70
N LYS A 127 -12.47 -4.22 0.56
CA LYS A 127 -12.12 -3.24 1.61
C LYS A 127 -10.80 -2.56 1.28
N GLN A 128 -9.78 -3.32 0.86
CA GLN A 128 -8.49 -2.78 0.42
C GLN A 128 -8.67 -1.77 -0.73
N ILE A 129 -9.39 -2.15 -1.78
CA ILE A 129 -9.66 -1.30 -2.94
C ILE A 129 -10.40 -0.02 -2.50
N ALA A 130 -11.48 -0.15 -1.73
CA ALA A 130 -12.25 1.00 -1.29
C ALA A 130 -11.40 2.00 -0.48
N ILE A 131 -10.60 1.49 0.47
CA ILE A 131 -9.70 2.33 1.27
C ILE A 131 -8.66 3.03 0.39
N ILE A 132 -7.98 2.31 -0.50
CA ILE A 132 -6.93 2.92 -1.33
C ILE A 132 -7.54 4.00 -2.26
N LEU A 133 -8.65 3.70 -2.92
CA LEU A 133 -9.32 4.67 -3.79
C LEU A 133 -9.79 5.90 -3.01
N LYS A 134 -10.34 5.72 -1.80
CA LYS A 134 -10.89 6.83 -1.03
C LYS A 134 -9.81 7.67 -0.34
N GLU A 135 -8.92 7.00 0.37
CA GLU A 135 -7.98 7.65 1.28
C GLU A 135 -6.74 8.12 0.56
N ILE A 136 -6.29 7.41 -0.48
CA ILE A 136 -5.03 7.68 -1.18
C ILE A 136 -5.22 8.47 -2.47
N TYR A 137 -6.24 8.12 -3.26
CA TYR A 137 -6.49 8.73 -4.57
C TYR A 137 -7.70 9.66 -4.62
N ASP A 138 -8.31 9.94 -3.45
CA ASP A 138 -9.42 10.85 -3.20
C ASP A 138 -10.64 10.71 -4.13
N PHE A 139 -10.97 9.48 -4.52
CA PHE A 139 -12.22 9.23 -5.22
C PHE A 139 -13.43 9.48 -4.31
N LYS A 140 -14.52 10.01 -4.89
CA LYS A 140 -15.81 10.11 -4.19
C LYS A 140 -16.43 8.73 -4.03
N ARG A 141 -17.26 8.55 -3.00
CA ARG A 141 -17.97 7.26 -2.77
C ARG A 141 -18.79 6.83 -3.97
N THR A 142 -19.41 7.78 -4.67
CA THR A 142 -20.17 7.54 -5.90
C THR A 142 -19.30 7.07 -7.06
N GLU A 143 -18.04 7.51 -7.14
CA GLU A 143 -17.07 7.04 -8.14
C GLU A 143 -16.55 5.65 -7.77
N ILE A 144 -16.23 5.42 -6.49
CA ILE A 144 -15.82 4.10 -6.00
C ILE A 144 -16.92 3.06 -6.23
N ALA A 145 -18.18 3.44 -6.04
CA ALA A 145 -19.34 2.58 -6.32
C ALA A 145 -19.36 2.13 -7.78
N LYS A 146 -19.07 3.05 -8.72
CA LYS A 146 -18.92 2.73 -10.16
C LYS A 146 -17.71 1.85 -10.44
N ILE A 147 -16.57 2.12 -9.79
CA ILE A 147 -15.32 1.36 -9.96
C ILE A 147 -15.48 -0.09 -9.48
N LEU A 148 -16.13 -0.29 -8.34
CA LEU A 148 -16.36 -1.62 -7.76
C LEU A 148 -17.62 -2.31 -8.30
N ASN A 149 -18.45 -1.61 -9.06
CA ASN A 149 -19.78 -2.05 -9.50
C ASN A 149 -20.68 -2.51 -8.34
N VAL A 150 -20.82 -1.66 -7.32
CA VAL A 150 -21.68 -1.87 -6.14
C VAL A 150 -22.46 -0.60 -5.82
N THR A 151 -23.38 -0.64 -4.86
CA THR A 151 -24.11 0.56 -4.42
C THR A 151 -23.24 1.47 -3.56
N GLU A 152 -23.55 2.78 -3.51
CA GLU A 152 -22.83 3.70 -2.61
C GLU A 152 -22.97 3.29 -1.12
N GLY A 153 -24.10 2.67 -0.76
CA GLY A 153 -24.30 2.08 0.57
C GLY A 153 -23.25 1.01 0.90
N VAL A 154 -22.98 0.09 -0.03
CA VAL A 154 -21.92 -0.92 0.15
C VAL A 154 -20.56 -0.27 0.30
N VAL A 155 -20.23 0.76 -0.49
CA VAL A 155 -18.97 1.51 -0.34
C VAL A 155 -18.84 2.13 1.05
N LYS A 156 -19.93 2.70 1.59
CA LYS A 156 -19.93 3.27 2.96
C LYS A 156 -19.58 2.21 4.00
N HIS A 157 -20.13 1.00 3.88
CA HIS A 157 -19.82 -0.11 4.78
C HIS A 157 -18.37 -0.59 4.62
N LEU A 158 -17.89 -0.81 3.39
CA LEU A 158 -16.51 -1.22 3.11
C LEU A 158 -15.49 -0.24 3.72
N LEU A 159 -15.73 1.07 3.58
CA LEU A 159 -14.86 2.09 4.15
C LEU A 159 -14.93 2.12 5.69
N HIS A 160 -16.12 2.02 6.27
CA HIS A 160 -16.27 2.00 7.72
C HIS A 160 -15.54 0.80 8.35
N ASP A 161 -15.82 -0.40 7.84
CA ASP A 161 -15.24 -1.64 8.35
C ASP A 161 -13.73 -1.70 8.08
N GLY A 162 -13.30 -1.30 6.88
CA GLY A 162 -11.88 -1.26 6.50
C GLY A 162 -11.07 -0.33 7.41
N ARG A 163 -11.59 0.86 7.73
CA ARG A 163 -10.92 1.77 8.68
C ARG A 163 -10.85 1.18 10.08
N LYS A 164 -11.94 0.59 10.57
CA LYS A 164 -11.98 -0.04 11.89
C LYS A 164 -10.99 -1.21 12.02
N GLU A 165 -10.89 -2.03 10.98
CA GLU A 165 -9.91 -3.12 10.93
C GLU A 165 -8.47 -2.59 10.90
N LEU A 166 -8.19 -1.55 10.10
CA LEU A 166 -6.86 -0.94 10.06
C LEU A 166 -6.48 -0.33 11.42
N GLN A 167 -7.41 0.38 12.08
CA GLN A 167 -7.20 0.93 13.44
C GLN A 167 -6.77 -0.20 14.39
N LEU A 168 -7.58 -1.26 14.49
CA LEU A 168 -7.30 -2.39 15.38
C LEU A 168 -5.96 -3.07 15.06
N LYS A 169 -5.65 -3.27 13.78
CA LYS A 169 -4.39 -3.89 13.34
C LYS A 169 -3.20 -3.01 13.74
N TYR A 170 -3.27 -1.69 13.51
CA TYR A 170 -2.19 -0.78 13.89
C TYR A 170 -2.04 -0.66 15.41
N GLU A 171 -3.12 -0.60 16.18
CA GLU A 171 -3.06 -0.57 17.64
C GLU A 171 -2.33 -1.78 18.20
N ASN A 172 -2.65 -2.98 17.72
CA ASN A 172 -2.07 -4.21 18.24
C ASN A 172 -0.65 -4.47 17.74
N ARG A 173 -0.32 -4.05 16.51
CA ARG A 173 0.95 -4.41 15.86
C ARG A 173 1.98 -3.30 15.82
N CYS A 174 1.61 -2.03 15.71
CA CYS A 174 2.58 -0.99 15.39
C CYS A 174 3.48 -0.65 16.58
N ALA A 175 4.73 -1.12 16.54
CA ALA A 175 5.71 -0.81 17.58
C ALA A 175 6.21 0.65 17.53
N LEU A 176 6.03 1.37 16.42
CA LEU A 176 6.47 2.78 16.29
C LEU A 176 5.75 3.73 17.24
N ILE A 177 4.49 3.44 17.56
CA ILE A 177 3.65 4.28 18.41
C ILE A 177 3.29 3.53 19.70
N ASN A 178 3.01 2.23 19.60
CA ASN A 178 2.60 1.42 20.73
C ASN A 178 3.76 0.60 21.29
N LYS A 179 4.07 0.78 22.58
CA LYS A 179 5.10 0.01 23.29
C LYS A 179 4.80 -1.49 23.36
N THR A 180 3.53 -1.89 23.27
CA THR A 180 3.13 -3.31 23.20
C THR A 180 2.97 -3.80 21.77
N GLY A 181 3.27 -2.97 20.76
CA GLY A 181 3.19 -3.34 19.36
C GLY A 181 4.21 -4.43 19.03
N VAL A 182 3.76 -5.47 18.32
CA VAL A 182 4.57 -6.68 18.03
C VAL A 182 5.19 -6.70 16.63
N CYS A 183 5.08 -5.63 15.84
CA CYS A 183 5.70 -5.57 14.52
C CYS A 183 7.22 -5.45 14.64
N TYR A 184 7.93 -6.50 14.28
CA TYR A 184 9.38 -6.56 14.38
C TYR A 184 10.08 -5.46 13.58
N GLN A 185 9.69 -5.24 12.32
CA GLN A 185 10.31 -4.19 11.51
C GLN A 185 10.09 -2.79 12.09
N CYS A 186 8.94 -2.55 12.74
CA CYS A 186 8.73 -1.29 13.48
C CYS A 186 9.64 -1.19 14.71
N ALA A 187 9.91 -2.30 15.40
CA ALA A 187 10.77 -2.34 16.59
C ALA A 187 12.25 -2.12 16.22
N GLU A 188 12.76 -2.82 15.20
CA GLU A 188 14.11 -2.60 14.67
C GLU A 188 14.31 -1.17 14.17
N LEU A 189 13.30 -0.61 13.48
CA LEU A 189 13.36 0.78 13.06
C LEU A 189 13.38 1.74 14.26
N ASN A 190 12.62 1.46 15.32
CA ASN A 190 12.69 2.24 16.56
C ASN A 190 14.07 2.15 17.20
N ASP A 191 14.67 0.97 17.27
CA ASP A 191 15.98 0.77 17.89
C ASP A 191 17.07 1.49 17.08
N TYR A 192 17.04 1.38 15.75
CA TYR A 192 17.88 2.17 14.86
C TYR A 192 17.70 3.67 15.09
N LEU A 193 16.46 4.17 15.11
CA LEU A 193 16.18 5.57 15.35
C LEU A 193 16.63 6.01 16.76
N GLN A 194 16.51 5.20 17.80
CA GLN A 194 17.01 5.56 19.14
C GLN A 194 18.52 5.82 19.18
N THR A 195 19.30 5.22 18.28
CA THR A 195 20.74 5.54 18.14
C THR A 195 20.98 6.92 17.52
N GLU A 196 19.98 7.51 16.85
CA GLU A 196 20.01 8.87 16.36
C GLU A 196 19.55 9.86 17.44
N LYS A 197 20.34 10.95 17.62
CA LYS A 197 20.07 12.00 18.61
C LYS A 197 18.69 12.66 18.50
N ASN A 198 17.99 12.57 17.36
CA ASN A 198 16.76 13.31 17.06
C ASN A 198 15.53 12.41 16.77
N SER A 199 15.54 11.13 17.14
CA SER A 199 14.44 10.19 16.82
C SER A 199 13.08 10.56 17.36
N THR A 200 13.02 10.98 18.64
CA THR A 200 11.77 11.46 19.25
C THR A 200 11.24 12.67 18.47
N GLU A 201 12.13 13.55 18.00
CA GLU A 201 11.79 14.69 17.16
C GLU A 201 11.25 14.24 15.79
N LYS A 202 11.91 13.26 15.12
CA LYS A 202 11.47 12.70 13.83
C LYS A 202 10.08 12.06 13.90
N ILE A 203 9.79 11.28 14.95
CA ILE A 203 8.45 10.70 15.17
C ILE A 203 7.43 11.79 15.46
N SER A 204 7.77 12.76 16.33
CA SER A 204 6.89 13.87 16.68
C SER A 204 6.52 14.75 15.48
N LYS A 205 7.44 14.94 14.52
CA LYS A 205 7.21 15.70 13.27
C LYS A 205 6.15 15.06 12.37
N LEU A 206 5.92 13.75 12.48
CA LEU A 206 4.84 13.06 11.75
C LEU A 206 3.48 13.20 12.45
N GLY A 207 3.45 13.76 13.65
CA GLY A 207 2.22 13.98 14.42
C GLY A 207 1.61 12.72 15.04
N LEU A 208 2.17 11.53 14.77
CA LEU A 208 1.71 10.27 15.35
C LEU A 208 2.03 10.20 16.85
N SER A 209 1.06 9.80 17.68
CA SER A 209 1.27 9.70 19.14
C SER A 209 0.30 8.71 19.77
N ARG A 210 0.74 8.05 20.85
CA ARG A 210 -0.10 7.20 21.70
C ARG A 210 -1.24 7.97 22.41
N ASP A 211 -1.10 9.29 22.54
CA ASP A 211 -2.09 10.12 23.22
C ASP A 211 -3.26 10.48 22.28
N LYS A 212 -3.13 10.21 20.98
CA LYS A 212 -4.19 10.36 19.98
C LYS A 212 -5.03 9.10 19.88
N SER A 213 -6.31 9.26 19.55
CA SER A 213 -7.18 8.12 19.27
C SER A 213 -6.67 7.31 18.07
N PRO A 214 -7.06 6.03 17.96
CA PRO A 214 -6.70 5.18 16.82
C PRO A 214 -7.16 5.76 15.48
N GLU A 215 -8.33 6.41 15.47
CA GLU A 215 -8.87 7.08 14.30
C GLU A 215 -8.00 8.27 13.86
N GLU A 216 -7.58 9.12 14.79
CA GLU A 216 -6.70 10.26 14.50
C GLU A 216 -5.34 9.81 13.97
N ASN A 217 -4.74 8.79 14.59
CA ASN A 217 -3.49 8.22 14.12
C ASN A 217 -3.63 7.59 12.73
N LEU A 218 -4.74 6.89 12.45
CA LEU A 218 -4.99 6.34 11.12
C LEU A 218 -5.13 7.47 10.07
N LYS A 219 -5.84 8.55 10.40
CA LYS A 219 -5.98 9.71 9.53
C LYS A 219 -4.62 10.35 9.20
N LEU A 220 -3.76 10.51 10.20
CA LEU A 220 -2.40 11.03 10.01
C LEU A 220 -1.55 10.12 9.11
N ARG A 221 -1.67 8.79 9.26
CA ARG A 221 -1.02 7.84 8.34
C ARG A 221 -1.44 8.11 6.90
N PHE A 222 -2.75 8.22 6.62
CA PHE A 222 -3.21 8.53 5.27
C PHE A 222 -2.66 9.86 4.75
N GLN A 223 -2.63 10.91 5.57
CA GLN A 223 -2.05 12.20 5.18
C GLN A 223 -0.58 12.09 4.78
N ILE A 224 0.22 11.28 5.48
CA ILE A 224 1.62 11.02 5.15
C ILE A 224 1.72 10.23 3.84
N ILE A 225 0.95 9.15 3.70
CA ILE A 225 0.98 8.24 2.55
C ILE A 225 0.59 8.96 1.25
N ASN A 226 -0.38 9.88 1.32
CA ASN A 226 -0.86 10.63 0.15
C ASN A 226 0.21 11.51 -0.50
N GLN A 227 1.29 11.80 0.21
CA GLN A 227 2.41 12.60 -0.28
C GLN A 227 3.52 11.74 -0.89
N ILE A 228 3.34 10.41 -0.94
CA ILE A 228 4.37 9.46 -1.35
C ILE A 228 3.89 8.68 -2.57
N ASN A 229 4.64 8.76 -3.66
CA ASN A 229 4.51 7.79 -4.75
C ASN A 229 5.42 6.58 -4.44
N PRO A 230 4.87 5.38 -4.17
CA PRO A 230 5.65 4.20 -3.78
C PRO A 230 6.59 3.69 -4.88
N LEU A 231 6.47 4.20 -6.11
CA LEU A 231 7.31 3.81 -7.24
C LEU A 231 8.53 4.73 -7.42
N HIS A 232 8.52 5.91 -6.80
CA HIS A 232 9.51 6.96 -7.04
C HIS A 232 10.06 7.61 -5.75
N SER A 233 9.61 7.19 -4.56
CA SER A 233 10.20 7.64 -3.29
C SER A 233 11.61 7.08 -3.09
N ASN A 234 12.41 7.71 -2.22
CA ASN A 234 13.76 7.24 -1.90
C ASN A 234 13.74 5.78 -1.37
N GLY A 235 12.71 5.43 -0.62
CA GLY A 235 12.48 4.07 -0.10
C GLY A 235 11.88 3.07 -1.09
N ALA A 236 11.64 3.41 -2.37
CA ALA A 236 10.86 2.59 -3.30
C ALA A 236 11.50 1.23 -3.65
N ASP A 237 12.84 1.15 -3.71
CA ASP A 237 13.55 -0.10 -4.03
C ASP A 237 13.63 -1.04 -2.83
N LEU A 238 13.79 -0.47 -1.63
CA LEU A 238 13.73 -1.24 -0.39
C LEU A 238 12.30 -1.74 -0.14
N GLU A 239 11.28 -0.89 -0.32
CA GLU A 239 9.88 -1.30 -0.22
C GLU A 239 9.59 -2.47 -1.18
N ASP A 240 9.99 -2.38 -2.45
CA ASP A 240 9.76 -3.46 -3.40
C ASP A 240 10.52 -4.74 -3.05
N THR A 241 11.79 -4.64 -2.65
CA THR A 241 12.59 -5.79 -2.24
C THR A 241 11.96 -6.51 -1.06
N ILE A 242 11.54 -5.78 -0.03
CA ILE A 242 10.88 -6.41 1.12
C ILE A 242 9.52 -7.00 0.70
N MET A 243 8.75 -6.31 -0.14
CA MET A 243 7.47 -6.84 -0.63
C MET A 243 7.65 -8.14 -1.43
N GLN A 244 8.72 -8.26 -2.22
CA GLN A 244 9.08 -9.49 -2.93
C GLN A 244 9.34 -10.64 -1.94
N ILE A 245 10.17 -10.41 -0.93
CA ILE A 245 10.49 -11.40 0.09
C ILE A 245 9.21 -11.83 0.83
N LEU A 246 8.34 -10.88 1.20
CA LEU A 246 7.06 -11.21 1.84
C LEU A 246 6.20 -12.12 0.96
N ARG A 247 6.16 -11.89 -0.35
CA ARG A 247 5.41 -12.75 -1.28
C ARG A 247 6.01 -14.15 -1.35
N GLU A 248 7.32 -14.26 -1.50
CA GLU A 248 8.04 -15.54 -1.54
C GLU A 248 7.70 -16.37 -0.29
N THR A 249 7.73 -15.75 0.90
CA THR A 249 7.38 -16.44 2.16
C THR A 249 5.91 -16.88 2.29
N ILE A 250 5.00 -16.33 1.50
CA ILE A 250 3.59 -16.75 1.48
C ILE A 250 3.34 -17.86 0.45
N ILE A 251 4.08 -17.88 -0.66
CA ILE A 251 3.89 -18.82 -1.77
C ILE A 251 4.44 -20.21 -1.43
N ASP A 252 5.46 -20.32 -0.58
CA ASP A 252 6.03 -21.60 -0.12
C ASP A 252 5.12 -22.37 0.87
N ARG A 253 3.79 -22.26 0.72
CA ARG A 253 2.76 -22.94 1.53
C ARG A 253 1.87 -23.85 0.70
#